data_AF-A0AA41X9V2-F1
#
_entry.id   AF-A0AA41X9V2-F1
#
_cell.length_a   1.000
_cell.length_b   1.000
_cell.length_c   1.000
_cell.angle_alpha   90.00
_cell.angle_beta   90.00
_cell.angle_gamma   90.00
#
_symmetry.space_group_name_H-M   'P 1'
#
loop_
_entity.id
_entity.type
_entity.pdbx_description
1 polymer ?
#
loop_
_entity_poly.entity_id
_entity_poly.type
_entity_poly.pdbx_seq_one_letter_code
_entity_poly.pdbx_strand_id
1 'polypeptide(L)'
;MTRNLWMALVILLLGTAGKAEASERVVLTSVPSEAWHQRIYLMADQITWMDYRNVTVQVGDMGQVLYHFPHWRHGKYEPKLYAADVSGDALEDIIIVLNRDRPRRDLHILNRIAGHGYEEAKIEPPQQTIAQQVKMQKNGKLVTVQIGKQTYTADLSSYDYVNPREPFLLAFELTDYAVQNGQLLGAVPVYAEQDAATGGLIGYLKLLYTWDGKKYTVGSMSFVPYDPKDDLFFFPS
;
A
#
# COMPACT_ATOMS: atom_id res chain seq x y z
N MET A 1 -16.32 37.32 -74.23
CA MET A 1 -15.16 36.43 -73.99
C MET A 1 -14.84 36.47 -72.50
N THR A 2 -15.54 35.65 -71.69
CA THR A 2 -15.04 34.38 -71.10
C THR A 2 -13.83 34.57 -70.19
N ARG A 3 -14.06 34.48 -68.87
CA ARG A 3 -13.49 33.47 -67.93
C ARG A 3 -12.48 34.15 -66.99
N ASN A 4 -12.35 33.89 -65.69
CA ASN A 4 -12.83 32.83 -64.81
C ASN A 4 -13.07 33.37 -63.39
N LEU A 5 -14.11 32.81 -62.78
CA LEU A 5 -14.37 32.68 -61.37
C LEU A 5 -13.28 31.80 -60.70
N TRP A 6 -12.66 32.23 -59.60
CA TRP A 6 -12.12 31.30 -58.59
C TRP A 6 -12.20 31.92 -57.19
N MET A 7 -12.99 31.27 -56.35
CA MET A 7 -13.06 31.42 -54.90
C MET A 7 -11.71 31.07 -54.26
N ALA A 8 -11.32 31.80 -53.23
CA ALA A 8 -10.48 31.27 -52.17
C ALA A 8 -11.14 31.60 -50.82
N LEU A 9 -11.90 30.63 -50.31
CA LEU A 9 -12.46 30.61 -48.97
C LEU A 9 -11.31 30.29 -48.00
N VAL A 10 -10.81 31.31 -47.29
CA VAL A 10 -9.86 31.10 -46.19
C VAL A 10 -10.67 30.67 -44.96
N ILE A 11 -10.78 29.35 -44.75
CA ILE A 11 -11.27 28.81 -43.48
C ILE A 11 -10.12 28.94 -42.48
N LEU A 12 -10.23 29.92 -41.58
CA LEU A 12 -9.44 29.97 -40.35
C LEU A 12 -9.87 28.78 -39.48
N LEU A 13 -9.12 27.69 -39.56
CA LEU A 13 -9.07 26.69 -38.50
C LEU A 13 -8.41 27.35 -37.29
N LEU A 14 -9.23 28.04 -36.49
CA LEU A 14 -8.93 28.26 -35.09
C LEU A 14 -8.89 26.87 -34.44
N GLY A 15 -7.73 26.23 -34.54
CA GLY A 15 -7.42 25.08 -33.71
C GLY A 15 -7.64 25.50 -32.28
N THR A 16 -8.67 24.96 -31.63
CA THR A 16 -8.72 24.90 -30.18
C THR A 16 -7.58 24.00 -29.74
N ALA A 17 -6.37 24.54 -29.73
CA ALA A 17 -5.29 24.03 -28.92
C ALA A 17 -5.80 24.16 -27.48
N GLY A 18 -6.51 23.13 -27.02
CA GLY A 18 -6.74 22.95 -25.60
C GLY A 18 -5.37 23.09 -24.95
N LYS A 19 -5.22 24.07 -24.06
CA LYS A 19 -4.04 24.16 -23.21
C LYS A 19 -3.92 22.79 -22.57
N ALA A 20 -2.93 22.01 -22.96
CA ALA A 20 -2.48 20.91 -22.13
C ALA A 20 -1.96 21.61 -20.87
N GLU A 21 -2.82 21.73 -19.85
CA GLU A 21 -2.39 22.16 -18.54
C GLU A 21 -1.28 21.21 -18.13
N ALA A 22 -0.06 21.73 -18.03
CA ALA A 22 1.05 21.01 -17.45
C ALA A 22 0.64 20.72 -16.00
N SER A 23 0.37 19.45 -15.70
CA SER A 23 0.03 19.05 -14.34
C SER A 23 1.17 19.41 -13.41
N GLU A 24 0.85 20.08 -12.30
CA GLU A 24 1.84 20.45 -11.28
C GLU A 24 2.40 19.18 -10.64
N ARG A 25 3.72 18.98 -10.68
CA ARG A 25 4.36 17.87 -9.96
C ARG A 25 4.67 18.31 -8.54
N VAL A 26 4.15 17.57 -7.57
CA VAL A 26 4.27 17.85 -6.14
C VAL A 26 4.95 16.70 -5.40
N VAL A 27 5.60 17.01 -4.28
CA VAL A 27 6.12 16.00 -3.34
C VAL A 27 4.97 15.54 -2.46
N LEU A 28 4.66 14.24 -2.49
CA LEU A 28 3.65 13.61 -1.64
C LEU A 28 4.21 13.31 -0.25
N THR A 29 5.42 12.76 -0.20
CA THR A 29 6.16 12.45 1.03
C THR A 29 7.65 12.32 0.72
N SER A 30 8.49 12.37 1.75
CA SER A 30 9.95 12.28 1.61
C SER A 30 10.61 11.60 2.80
N VAL A 31 11.72 10.92 2.55
CA VAL A 31 12.66 10.50 3.60
C VAL A 31 13.77 11.56 3.68
N PRO A 32 13.87 12.31 4.78
CA PRO A 32 14.87 13.35 4.92
C PRO A 32 16.27 12.76 5.14
N SER A 33 17.28 13.51 4.71
CA SER A 33 18.69 13.26 5.00
C SER A 33 19.43 14.60 5.05
N GLU A 34 20.47 14.67 5.88
CA GLU A 34 21.41 15.79 5.92
C GLU A 34 22.16 15.94 4.59
N ALA A 35 22.43 14.82 3.93
CA ALA A 35 23.04 14.81 2.62
C ALA A 35 21.96 15.01 1.54
N TRP A 36 22.01 16.15 0.84
CA TRP A 36 21.06 16.50 -0.21
C TRP A 36 20.92 15.44 -1.32
N HIS A 37 21.97 14.63 -1.57
CA HIS A 37 21.98 13.58 -2.58
C HIS A 37 21.44 12.23 -2.09
N GLN A 38 21.04 12.14 -0.81
CA GLN A 38 20.47 10.95 -0.18
C GLN A 38 19.00 11.10 0.19
N ARG A 39 18.43 12.31 0.07
CA ARG A 39 17.00 12.54 0.31
C ARG A 39 16.17 11.76 -0.69
N ILE A 40 15.09 11.13 -0.25
CA ILE A 40 14.23 10.35 -1.15
C ILE A 40 12.88 11.05 -1.23
N TYR A 41 12.37 11.25 -2.44
CA TYR A 41 11.10 11.92 -2.71
C TYR A 41 10.15 10.98 -3.41
N LEU A 42 8.92 10.88 -2.89
CA LEU A 42 7.79 10.33 -3.63
C LEU A 42 6.99 11.50 -4.19
N MET A 43 6.94 11.61 -5.50
CA MET A 43 6.32 12.74 -6.20
C MET A 43 5.21 12.26 -7.13
N ALA A 44 4.26 13.13 -7.46
CA ALA A 44 3.19 12.81 -8.39
C ALA A 44 2.70 14.06 -9.12
N ASP A 45 2.04 13.84 -10.26
CA ASP A 45 1.31 14.88 -10.97
C ASP A 45 -0.03 15.11 -10.27
N GLN A 46 -0.27 16.33 -9.80
CA GLN A 46 -1.52 16.75 -9.20
C GLN A 46 -2.59 16.95 -10.27
N ILE A 47 -3.74 16.31 -10.09
CA ILE A 47 -4.95 16.49 -10.92
C ILE A 47 -5.94 17.38 -10.19
N THR A 48 -6.19 17.10 -8.91
CA THR A 48 -7.05 17.89 -8.03
C THR A 48 -6.36 18.07 -6.67
N TRP A 49 -7.00 18.76 -5.72
CA TRP A 49 -6.49 18.83 -4.35
C TRP A 49 -6.51 17.48 -3.62
N MET A 50 -7.22 16.47 -4.16
CA MET A 50 -7.22 15.11 -3.64
C MET A 50 -6.59 14.09 -4.58
N ASP A 51 -6.56 14.30 -5.89
CA ASP A 51 -6.21 13.25 -6.85
C ASP A 51 -4.85 13.47 -7.48
N TYR A 52 -4.07 12.39 -7.53
CA TYR A 52 -2.72 12.37 -8.07
C TYR A 52 -2.54 11.23 -9.07
N ARG A 53 -1.57 11.35 -9.98
CA ARG A 53 -1.17 10.30 -10.94
C ARG A 53 0.33 10.30 -11.21
N ASN A 54 0.80 9.31 -11.96
CA ASN A 54 2.18 9.22 -12.45
C ASN A 54 3.18 9.33 -11.29
N VAL A 55 3.06 8.46 -10.28
CA VAL A 55 3.94 8.53 -9.11
C VAL A 55 5.36 8.19 -9.52
N THR A 56 6.32 8.92 -8.97
CA THR A 56 7.75 8.73 -9.23
C THR A 56 8.54 8.78 -7.94
N VAL A 57 9.60 7.97 -7.86
CA VAL A 57 10.60 8.04 -6.79
C VAL A 57 11.83 8.75 -7.32
N GLN A 58 12.36 9.72 -6.58
CA GLN A 58 13.61 10.41 -6.87
C GLN A 58 14.54 10.32 -5.67
N VAL A 59 15.84 10.13 -5.92
CA VAL A 59 16.89 10.17 -4.89
C VAL A 59 17.82 11.34 -5.14
N GLY A 60 17.87 12.26 -4.18
CA GLY A 60 18.63 13.50 -4.20
C GLY A 60 17.82 14.69 -4.71
N ASP A 61 18.16 15.90 -4.26
CA ASP A 61 17.46 17.15 -4.61
C ASP A 61 17.52 17.46 -6.12
N MET A 62 18.64 17.14 -6.75
CA MET A 62 18.84 17.20 -8.22
C MET A 62 18.96 15.81 -8.82
N GLY A 63 18.35 14.82 -8.16
CA GLY A 63 18.39 13.42 -8.53
C GLY A 63 17.71 13.11 -9.84
N GLN A 64 18.06 11.97 -10.42
CA GLN A 64 17.25 11.38 -11.49
C GLN A 64 16.05 10.64 -10.89
N VAL A 65 14.97 10.55 -11.67
CA VAL A 65 13.84 9.67 -11.34
C VAL A 65 14.36 8.24 -11.33
N LEU A 66 14.26 7.61 -10.17
CA LEU A 66 14.71 6.25 -9.92
C LEU A 66 13.69 5.23 -10.43
N TYR A 67 12.41 5.49 -10.17
CA TYR A 67 11.33 4.57 -10.48
C TYR A 67 10.04 5.33 -10.81
N HIS A 68 9.21 4.76 -11.68
CA HIS A 68 7.99 5.39 -12.18
C HIS A 68 6.82 4.41 -12.16
N PHE A 69 5.67 4.84 -11.61
CA PHE A 69 4.41 4.10 -11.55
C PHE A 69 3.38 4.77 -12.48
N PRO A 70 3.38 4.47 -13.79
CA PRO A 70 2.67 5.27 -14.79
C PRO A 70 1.16 5.05 -14.75
N HIS A 71 0.74 3.92 -14.21
CA HIS A 71 -0.66 3.52 -14.11
C HIS A 71 -1.26 3.79 -12.73
N TRP A 72 -0.47 4.29 -11.79
CA TRP A 72 -1.00 4.65 -10.49
C TRP A 72 -1.79 5.95 -10.58
N ARG A 73 -3.01 5.92 -10.06
CA ARG A 73 -3.91 7.07 -9.96
C ARG A 73 -4.82 6.88 -8.76
N HIS A 74 -4.62 7.66 -7.71
CA HIS A 74 -5.52 7.62 -6.56
C HIS A 74 -5.50 8.90 -5.73
N GLY A 75 -6.49 9.00 -4.84
CA GLY A 75 -6.75 10.13 -3.97
C GLY A 75 -5.84 10.23 -2.74
N LYS A 76 -5.96 11.35 -2.00
CA LYS A 76 -5.25 11.90 -0.81
C LYS A 76 -4.86 10.93 0.32
N TYR A 77 -5.23 9.65 0.25
CA TYR A 77 -4.78 8.69 1.23
C TYR A 77 -3.25 8.65 1.21
N GLU A 78 -2.66 8.82 2.39
CA GLU A 78 -1.23 9.05 2.60
C GLU A 78 -0.42 7.87 2.06
N PRO A 79 0.35 8.07 0.96
CA PRO A 79 1.35 7.09 0.59
C PRO A 79 2.45 7.10 1.67
N LYS A 80 3.05 5.94 1.92
CA LYS A 80 4.16 5.83 2.86
C LYS A 80 5.45 5.59 2.09
N LEU A 81 6.52 6.19 2.58
CA LEU A 81 7.85 6.06 2.03
C LEU A 81 8.81 5.83 3.18
N TYR A 82 9.59 4.76 3.11
CA TYR A 82 10.60 4.41 4.09
C TYR A 82 11.94 4.17 3.39
N ALA A 83 13.02 4.45 4.12
CA ALA A 83 14.36 3.97 3.80
C ALA A 83 14.85 3.12 4.97
N ALA A 84 15.16 1.86 4.69
CA ALA A 84 15.66 0.94 5.71
C ALA A 84 16.28 -0.29 5.04
N ASP A 85 17.27 -0.88 5.68
CA ASP A 85 17.74 -2.22 5.33
C ASP A 85 16.72 -3.27 5.82
N VAL A 86 15.79 -3.64 4.94
CA VAL A 86 14.79 -4.70 5.21
C VAL A 86 15.18 -6.03 4.59
N SER A 87 16.19 -6.04 3.72
CA SER A 87 16.77 -7.23 3.12
C SER A 87 17.84 -7.90 4.00
N GLY A 88 18.46 -7.15 4.91
CA GLY A 88 19.51 -7.58 5.83
C GLY A 88 20.92 -7.56 5.25
N ASP A 89 21.16 -6.82 4.15
CA ASP A 89 22.44 -6.77 3.44
C ASP A 89 23.30 -5.54 3.76
N ALA A 90 22.90 -4.75 4.77
CA ALA A 90 23.49 -3.49 5.20
C ALA A 90 23.36 -2.34 4.18
N LEU A 91 22.52 -2.48 3.15
CA LEU A 91 22.18 -1.41 2.22
C LEU A 91 20.73 -0.98 2.43
N GLU A 92 20.49 0.33 2.43
CA GLU A 92 19.14 0.85 2.60
C GLU A 92 18.29 0.64 1.34
N ASP A 93 17.19 -0.07 1.50
CA ASP A 93 16.15 -0.26 0.51
C ASP A 93 15.13 0.89 0.58
N ILE A 94 14.43 1.14 -0.53
CA ILE A 94 13.32 2.10 -0.57
C ILE A 94 12.01 1.35 -0.59
N ILE A 95 11.19 1.54 0.46
CA ILE A 95 9.89 0.89 0.60
C ILE A 95 8.80 1.92 0.33
N ILE A 96 7.94 1.64 -0.65
CA ILE A 96 6.85 2.51 -1.07
C ILE A 96 5.53 1.78 -0.85
N VAL A 97 4.61 2.43 -0.15
CA VAL A 97 3.25 1.94 0.04
C VAL A 97 2.30 2.90 -0.68
N LEU A 98 1.67 2.40 -1.73
CA LEU A 98 0.75 3.14 -2.57
C LEU A 98 -0.69 2.68 -2.34
N ASN A 99 -1.64 3.58 -2.57
CA ASN A 99 -3.06 3.31 -2.34
C ASN A 99 -3.72 3.03 -3.67
N ARG A 100 -4.34 1.86 -3.81
CA ARG A 100 -5.03 1.53 -5.05
C ARG A 100 -6.52 1.83 -4.92
N ASP A 101 -7.18 1.24 -3.92
CA ASP A 101 -8.59 1.45 -3.56
C ASP A 101 -8.76 1.02 -2.10
N ARG A 102 -9.52 1.72 -1.25
CA ARG A 102 -9.71 1.27 0.14
C ARG A 102 -10.36 -0.13 0.18
N PRO A 103 -9.85 -1.06 1.02
CA PRO A 103 -8.71 -0.93 1.96
C PRO A 103 -7.34 -1.35 1.40
N ARG A 104 -7.24 -1.69 0.12
CA ARG A 104 -6.05 -2.27 -0.52
C ARG A 104 -4.90 -1.27 -0.68
N ARG A 105 -3.74 -1.69 -0.17
CA ARG A 105 -2.45 -1.03 -0.34
C ARG A 105 -1.55 -1.88 -1.24
N ASP A 106 -0.88 -1.24 -2.19
CA ASP A 106 0.15 -1.83 -3.03
C ASP A 106 1.51 -1.55 -2.38
N LEU A 107 2.26 -2.60 -2.07
CA LEU A 107 3.61 -2.51 -1.53
C LEU A 107 4.61 -2.69 -2.67
N HIS A 108 5.60 -1.79 -2.73
CA HIS A 108 6.73 -1.86 -3.63
C HIS A 108 8.02 -1.68 -2.82
N ILE A 109 9.06 -2.44 -3.17
CA ILE A 109 10.36 -2.36 -2.51
C ILE A 109 11.40 -2.27 -3.61
N LEU A 110 12.23 -1.23 -3.56
CA LEU A 110 13.40 -1.09 -4.42
C LEU A 110 14.61 -1.48 -3.59
N ASN A 111 15.14 -2.67 -3.85
CA ASN A 111 16.34 -3.16 -3.17
C ASN A 111 17.57 -2.44 -3.69
N ARG A 112 18.47 -2.01 -2.80
CA ARG A 112 19.74 -1.43 -3.21
C ARG A 112 20.78 -2.52 -3.44
N ILE A 113 21.19 -2.69 -4.70
CA ILE A 113 22.22 -3.65 -5.09
C ILE A 113 23.56 -2.93 -5.27
N ALA A 114 24.59 -3.37 -4.53
CA ALA A 114 25.94 -2.84 -4.63
C ALA A 114 26.44 -2.84 -6.08
N GLY A 115 26.82 -1.66 -6.59
CA GLY A 115 27.33 -1.49 -7.95
C GLY A 115 26.28 -1.48 -9.07
N HIS A 116 25.02 -1.83 -8.78
CA HIS A 116 23.94 -1.92 -9.76
C HIS A 116 22.80 -0.91 -9.53
N GLY A 117 22.76 -0.23 -8.37
CA GLY A 117 21.74 0.77 -8.07
C GLY A 117 20.53 0.13 -7.41
N TYR A 118 19.32 0.58 -7.75
CA TYR A 118 18.09 0.04 -7.17
C TYR A 118 17.33 -0.84 -8.18
N GLU A 119 16.82 -1.96 -7.71
CA GLU A 119 15.95 -2.85 -8.49
C GLU A 119 14.68 -3.17 -7.71
N GLU A 120 13.52 -3.22 -8.39
CA GLU A 120 12.27 -3.58 -7.74
C GLU A 120 12.26 -5.07 -7.37
N ALA A 121 12.08 -5.33 -6.08
CA ALA A 121 11.98 -6.67 -5.54
C ALA A 121 10.60 -7.27 -5.78
N LYS A 122 10.58 -8.58 -6.04
CA LYS A 122 9.33 -9.35 -6.09
C LYS A 122 8.78 -9.53 -4.67
N ILE A 123 7.46 -9.46 -4.52
CA ILE A 123 6.78 -9.66 -3.25
C ILE A 123 5.70 -10.71 -3.45
N GLU A 124 5.68 -11.71 -2.58
CA GLU A 124 4.66 -12.76 -2.62
C GLU A 124 3.33 -12.25 -2.04
N PRO A 125 2.20 -12.42 -2.75
CA PRO A 125 0.89 -12.12 -2.20
C PRO A 125 0.62 -12.98 -0.95
N PRO A 126 0.31 -12.38 0.21
CA PRO A 126 0.23 -13.12 1.48
C PRO A 126 -1.04 -13.97 1.60
N GLN A 127 -2.02 -13.81 0.70
CA GLN A 127 -3.32 -14.51 0.75
C GLN A 127 -3.14 -16.03 0.79
N GLN A 128 -2.22 -16.56 -0.02
CA GLN A 128 -1.97 -17.99 -0.07
C GLN A 128 -1.35 -18.50 1.24
N THR A 129 -0.36 -17.77 1.79
CA THR A 129 0.28 -18.13 3.05
C THR A 129 -0.70 -18.07 4.23
N ILE A 130 -1.53 -17.04 4.27
CA ILE A 130 -2.58 -16.90 5.29
C ILE A 130 -3.56 -18.07 5.19
N ALA A 131 -4.09 -18.36 4.00
CA ALA A 131 -5.03 -19.46 3.80
C ALA A 131 -4.48 -20.84 4.18
N GLN A 132 -3.16 -21.05 4.04
CA GLN A 132 -2.51 -22.31 4.39
C GLN A 132 -2.21 -22.46 5.88
N GLN A 133 -1.84 -21.36 6.56
CA GLN A 133 -1.33 -21.42 7.94
C GLN A 133 -2.33 -20.98 9.00
N VAL A 134 -3.33 -20.19 8.63
CA VAL A 134 -4.32 -19.64 9.56
C VAL A 134 -5.60 -20.47 9.47
N LYS A 135 -6.01 -21.02 10.60
CA LYS A 135 -7.30 -21.69 10.77
C LYS A 135 -8.07 -20.94 11.84
N MET A 136 -9.37 -20.83 11.65
CA MET A 136 -10.22 -20.13 12.60
C MET A 136 -11.47 -20.94 12.85
N GLN A 137 -11.92 -20.91 14.10
CA GLN A 137 -13.08 -21.64 14.59
C GLN A 137 -13.79 -20.78 15.63
N LYS A 138 -15.09 -21.00 15.83
CA LYS A 138 -15.84 -20.37 16.91
C LYS A 138 -16.52 -21.43 17.75
N ASN A 139 -16.65 -21.13 19.03
CA ASN A 139 -17.46 -21.90 19.95
C ASN A 139 -18.18 -20.93 20.89
N GLY A 140 -19.49 -20.76 20.71
CA GLY A 140 -20.29 -19.82 21.49
C GLY A 140 -19.89 -18.37 21.24
N LYS A 141 -19.25 -17.71 22.21
CA LYS A 141 -18.72 -16.34 22.07
C LYS A 141 -17.22 -16.29 21.80
N LEU A 142 -16.53 -17.43 21.81
CA LEU A 142 -15.08 -17.46 21.65
C LEU A 142 -14.73 -17.76 20.19
N VAL A 143 -13.92 -16.89 19.58
CA VAL A 143 -13.27 -17.15 18.28
C VAL A 143 -11.84 -17.57 18.54
N THR A 144 -11.49 -18.76 18.08
CA THR A 144 -10.14 -19.30 18.13
C THR A 144 -9.44 -19.05 16.80
N VAL A 145 -8.29 -18.39 16.84
CA VAL A 145 -7.39 -18.19 15.69
C VAL A 145 -6.16 -19.06 15.91
N GLN A 146 -5.98 -20.07 15.06
CA GLN A 146 -4.82 -20.94 15.07
C GLN A 146 -3.88 -20.53 13.93
N ILE A 147 -2.62 -20.26 14.28
CA ILE A 147 -1.55 -19.96 13.32
C ILE A 147 -0.47 -21.02 13.51
N GLY A 148 -0.40 -21.98 12.59
CA GLY A 148 0.45 -23.15 12.74
C GLY A 148 0.15 -23.92 14.04
N LYS A 149 1.07 -23.87 15.00
CA LYS A 149 0.94 -24.51 16.33
C LYS A 149 0.46 -23.58 17.43
N GLN A 150 0.40 -22.27 17.17
CA GLN A 150 -0.04 -21.28 18.14
C GLN A 150 -1.55 -21.09 18.05
N THR A 151 -2.18 -20.89 19.19
CA THR A 151 -3.62 -20.70 19.31
C THR A 151 -3.89 -19.42 20.10
N TYR A 152 -4.75 -18.59 19.55
CA TYR A 152 -5.20 -17.33 20.11
C TYR A 152 -6.71 -17.37 20.25
N THR A 153 -7.27 -16.70 21.26
CA THR A 153 -8.71 -16.65 21.50
C THR A 153 -9.15 -15.21 21.65
N ALA A 154 -10.17 -14.81 20.88
CA ALA A 154 -10.89 -13.56 21.03
C ALA A 154 -12.29 -13.84 21.58
N ASP A 155 -12.68 -13.12 22.64
CA ASP A 155 -14.03 -13.25 23.21
C ASP A 155 -14.94 -12.16 22.62
N LEU A 156 -15.91 -12.56 21.80
CA LEU A 156 -16.86 -11.65 21.18
C LEU A 156 -17.67 -10.85 22.21
N SER A 157 -17.74 -11.28 23.47
CA SER A 157 -18.41 -10.53 24.54
C SER A 157 -17.64 -9.28 25.00
N SER A 158 -16.34 -9.17 24.70
CA SER A 158 -15.58 -7.94 24.97
C SER A 158 -15.85 -6.83 23.97
N TYR A 159 -16.60 -7.14 22.91
CA TYR A 159 -16.96 -6.21 21.85
C TYR A 159 -18.47 -5.92 21.92
N ASP A 160 -18.89 -4.70 21.56
CA ASP A 160 -20.31 -4.32 21.48
C ASP A 160 -20.95 -4.78 20.16
N TYR A 161 -20.60 -6.00 19.72
CA TYR A 161 -21.10 -6.58 18.47
C TYR A 161 -22.35 -7.41 18.73
N VAL A 162 -23.31 -7.32 17.79
CA VAL A 162 -24.38 -8.32 17.72
C VAL A 162 -23.72 -9.66 17.45
N ASN A 163 -23.84 -10.61 18.39
CA ASN A 163 -23.17 -11.91 18.29
C ASN A 163 -23.60 -12.63 16.98
N PRO A 164 -22.70 -12.81 16.00
CA PRO A 164 -23.06 -13.37 14.70
C PRO A 164 -23.43 -14.85 14.85
N ARG A 165 -24.42 -15.34 14.10
CA ARG A 165 -24.76 -16.77 14.09
C ARG A 165 -23.81 -17.51 13.14
N GLU A 166 -23.62 -18.80 13.36
CA GLU A 166 -22.81 -19.64 12.45
C GLU A 166 -23.57 -19.93 11.14
N PRO A 167 -22.89 -20.02 9.98
CA PRO A 167 -21.46 -19.74 9.77
C PRO A 167 -21.21 -18.24 9.57
N PHE A 168 -20.12 -17.74 10.16
CA PHE A 168 -19.61 -16.39 9.91
C PHE A 168 -18.50 -16.46 8.85
N LEU A 169 -18.41 -15.43 8.02
CA LEU A 169 -17.33 -15.18 7.09
C LEU A 169 -16.15 -14.57 7.84
N LEU A 170 -14.97 -15.08 7.49
CA LEU A 170 -13.72 -14.56 7.95
C LEU A 170 -13.04 -13.92 6.76
N ALA A 171 -13.07 -12.59 6.73
CA ALA A 171 -12.48 -11.80 5.67
C ALA A 171 -11.05 -11.38 6.07
N PHE A 172 -10.13 -11.54 5.11
CA PHE A 172 -8.76 -11.08 5.21
C PHE A 172 -8.54 -10.07 4.09
N GLU A 173 -8.51 -8.77 4.41
CA GLU A 173 -8.22 -7.72 3.43
C GLU A 173 -6.93 -6.99 3.81
N LEU A 174 -5.85 -7.10 3.03
CA LEU A 174 -4.61 -6.39 3.33
C LEU A 174 -4.85 -4.89 3.43
N THR A 175 -4.61 -4.33 4.60
CA THR A 175 -4.94 -2.93 4.91
C THR A 175 -3.74 -2.02 5.00
N ASP A 176 -2.58 -2.51 5.44
CA ASP A 176 -1.46 -1.62 5.71
C ASP A 176 -0.09 -2.31 5.81
N TYR A 177 0.96 -1.50 5.64
CA TYR A 177 2.35 -1.87 5.81
C TYR A 177 3.10 -0.82 6.63
N ALA A 178 4.16 -1.26 7.32
CA ALA A 178 5.06 -0.40 8.06
C ALA A 178 6.47 -0.98 8.11
N VAL A 179 7.45 -0.13 8.38
CA VAL A 179 8.82 -0.54 8.69
C VAL A 179 9.11 -0.18 10.14
N GLN A 180 9.52 -1.16 10.95
CA GLN A 180 9.86 -0.96 12.37
C GLN A 180 11.15 -1.72 12.70
N ASN A 181 12.17 -1.03 13.23
CA ASN A 181 13.45 -1.64 13.61
C ASN A 181 14.09 -2.49 12.48
N GLY A 182 14.06 -1.99 11.24
CA GLY A 182 14.57 -2.72 10.07
C GLY A 182 13.69 -3.88 9.59
N GLN A 183 12.50 -4.07 10.18
CA GLN A 183 11.58 -5.13 9.79
C GLN A 183 10.41 -4.59 8.98
N LEU A 184 10.13 -5.25 7.86
CA LEU A 184 8.94 -4.99 7.05
C LEU A 184 7.74 -5.75 7.60
N LEU A 185 6.71 -5.01 7.98
CA LEU A 185 5.49 -5.51 8.60
C LEU A 185 4.29 -5.25 7.71
N GLY A 186 3.37 -6.22 7.66
CA GLY A 186 2.04 -6.06 7.08
C GLY A 186 0.95 -6.31 8.12
N ALA A 187 -0.21 -5.69 7.93
CA ALA A 187 -1.39 -5.90 8.75
C ALA A 187 -2.58 -6.35 7.90
N VAL A 188 -3.21 -7.43 8.36
CA VAL A 188 -4.46 -7.94 7.80
C VAL A 188 -5.50 -7.95 8.91
N PRO A 189 -6.60 -7.19 8.78
CA PRO A 189 -7.68 -7.21 9.73
C PRO A 189 -8.37 -8.58 9.65
N VAL A 190 -8.83 -9.03 10.80
CA VAL A 190 -9.55 -10.28 10.96
C VAL A 190 -10.93 -9.91 11.48
N TYR A 191 -11.92 -10.15 10.64
CA TYR A 191 -13.32 -9.90 10.97
C TYR A 191 -14.02 -11.19 11.33
N ALA A 192 -14.90 -11.15 12.33
CA ALA A 192 -15.86 -12.21 12.59
C ALA A 192 -17.25 -11.68 12.28
N GLU A 193 -17.73 -11.90 11.05
CA GLU A 193 -18.97 -11.29 10.53
C GLU A 193 -19.85 -12.31 9.82
N GLN A 194 -21.17 -12.23 9.93
CA GLN A 194 -22.08 -13.04 9.10
C GLN A 194 -22.55 -12.25 7.87
N ASP A 195 -22.76 -10.96 8.05
CA ASP A 195 -23.07 -9.96 7.03
C ASP A 195 -22.54 -8.59 7.48
N ALA A 196 -22.70 -7.57 6.63
CA ALA A 196 -22.23 -6.21 6.91
C ALA A 196 -22.88 -5.54 8.15
N ALA A 197 -23.92 -6.14 8.74
CA ALA A 197 -24.64 -5.62 9.89
C ALA A 197 -24.38 -6.42 11.19
N THR A 198 -23.66 -7.55 11.11
CA THR A 198 -23.50 -8.47 12.23
C THR A 198 -22.07 -8.95 12.38
N GLY A 199 -21.47 -8.64 13.54
CA GLY A 199 -20.08 -8.94 13.85
C GLY A 199 -19.17 -7.72 13.72
N GLY A 200 -17.87 -7.96 13.61
CA GLY A 200 -16.90 -6.89 13.43
C GLY A 200 -15.45 -7.35 13.52
N LEU A 201 -14.56 -6.37 13.57
CA LEU A 201 -13.11 -6.56 13.71
C LEU A 201 -12.79 -7.20 15.06
N ILE A 202 -12.12 -8.35 15.04
CA ILE A 202 -11.68 -9.03 16.27
C ILE A 202 -10.17 -8.92 16.50
N GLY A 203 -9.42 -8.46 15.51
CA GLY A 203 -7.97 -8.30 15.61
C GLY A 203 -7.29 -8.19 14.27
N TYR A 204 -5.97 -8.29 14.31
CA TYR A 204 -5.11 -8.20 13.14
C TYR A 204 -4.12 -9.36 13.10
N LEU A 205 -3.89 -9.91 11.92
CA LEU A 205 -2.68 -10.68 11.64
C LEU A 205 -1.55 -9.70 11.38
N LYS A 206 -0.53 -9.76 12.23
CA LYS A 206 0.78 -9.15 11.99
C LYS A 206 1.58 -10.08 11.11
N LEU A 207 1.95 -9.63 9.91
CA LEU A 207 2.81 -10.35 8.98
C LEU A 207 4.22 -9.77 9.09
N LEU A 208 5.23 -10.61 9.30
CA LEU A 208 6.63 -10.23 9.17
C LEU A 208 7.13 -10.73 7.81
N TYR A 209 7.56 -9.81 6.96
CA TYR A 209 8.15 -10.13 5.67
C TYR A 209 9.65 -10.35 5.81
N THR A 210 10.15 -11.34 5.07
CA THR A 210 11.58 -11.69 5.02
C THR A 210 12.01 -11.84 3.57
N TRP A 211 13.22 -11.38 3.27
CA TRP A 211 13.88 -11.59 1.99
C TRP A 211 14.50 -12.98 1.91
N ASP A 212 14.18 -13.75 0.87
CA ASP A 212 14.73 -15.10 0.65
C ASP A 212 15.95 -15.12 -0.32
N GLY A 213 16.46 -13.95 -0.71
CA GLY A 213 17.46 -13.79 -1.77
C GLY A 213 16.88 -13.53 -3.16
N LYS A 214 15.55 -13.67 -3.34
CA LYS A 214 14.87 -13.51 -4.64
C LYS A 214 13.56 -12.74 -4.56
N LYS A 215 12.80 -12.90 -3.48
CA LYS A 215 11.52 -12.23 -3.22
C LYS A 215 11.30 -12.02 -1.72
N TYR A 216 10.45 -11.06 -1.38
CA TYR A 216 9.90 -10.93 -0.04
C TYR A 216 8.73 -11.90 0.13
N THR A 217 8.76 -12.68 1.21
CA THR A 217 7.70 -13.63 1.59
C THR A 217 7.32 -13.43 3.05
N VAL A 218 6.12 -13.89 3.44
CA VAL A 218 5.71 -13.86 4.84
C VAL A 218 6.49 -14.93 5.60
N GLY A 219 7.49 -14.50 6.38
CA GLY A 219 8.34 -15.40 7.17
C GLY A 219 7.70 -15.82 8.48
N SER A 220 6.91 -14.94 9.11
CA SER A 220 6.15 -15.30 10.31
C SER A 220 4.86 -14.48 10.43
N MET A 221 3.91 -15.00 11.23
CA MET A 221 2.63 -14.37 11.49
C MET A 221 2.23 -14.52 12.96
N SER A 222 1.59 -13.50 13.50
CA SER A 222 0.97 -13.55 14.83
C SER A 222 -0.38 -12.86 14.82
N PHE A 223 -1.28 -13.27 15.70
CA PHE A 223 -2.56 -12.59 15.89
C PHE A 223 -2.48 -11.62 17.07
N VAL A 224 -2.97 -10.41 16.85
CA VAL A 224 -3.11 -9.38 17.88
C VAL A 224 -4.60 -9.07 18.01
N PRO A 225 -5.24 -9.38 19.16
CA PRO A 225 -6.63 -9.04 19.39
C PRO A 225 -6.85 -7.53 19.28
N TYR A 226 -7.98 -7.13 18.69
CA TYR A 226 -8.40 -5.73 18.67
C TYR A 226 -8.99 -5.38 20.05
N ASP A 227 -8.57 -4.25 20.61
CA ASP A 227 -9.21 -3.65 21.79
C ASP A 227 -10.00 -2.41 21.32
N PRO A 228 -11.33 -2.41 21.38
CA PRO A 228 -12.16 -1.27 20.99
C PRO A 228 -11.92 0.00 21.82
N LYS A 229 -11.26 -0.12 22.98
CA LYS A 229 -10.90 1.02 23.85
C LYS A 229 -9.56 1.63 23.49
N ASP A 230 -8.78 0.94 22.67
CA ASP A 230 -7.49 1.40 22.18
C ASP A 230 -7.66 1.82 20.70
N ASP A 231 -7.85 3.12 20.48
CA ASP A 231 -8.00 3.73 19.15
C ASP A 231 -6.69 3.72 18.34
N LEU A 232 -5.62 3.09 18.86
CA LEU A 232 -4.35 3.02 18.16
C LEU A 232 -4.46 2.16 16.90
N PHE A 233 -4.21 2.82 15.77
CA PHE A 233 -4.00 2.15 14.50
C PHE A 233 -2.81 1.18 14.63
N PHE A 234 -2.96 -0.04 14.08
CA PHE A 234 -2.02 -1.15 14.28
C PHE A 234 -0.56 -0.79 13.97
N PHE A 235 -0.35 0.16 13.06
CA PHE A 235 0.91 0.85 12.87
C PHE A 235 0.67 2.35 13.08
N PRO A 236 1.17 2.96 14.16
CA PRO A 236 1.13 4.41 14.28
C PRO A 236 1.91 5.04 13.12
N SER A 237 1.35 6.10 12.55
CA SER A 237 1.92 6.91 11.46
C SER A 237 3.16 7.67 11.89
#